data_AF-A0A1Y1VMY1-F1
#
_entry.id   AF-A0A1Y1VMY1-F1
#
_cell.length_a   1.000
_cell.length_b   1.000
_cell.length_c   1.000
_cell.angle_alpha   90.00
_cell.angle_beta   90.00
_cell.angle_gamma   90.00
#
_symmetry.space_group_name_H-M   'P 1'
#
loop_
_entity.id
_entity.type
_entity.pdbx_description
1 polymer ?
#
loop_
_entity_poly.entity_id
_entity_poly.type
_entity_poly.pdbx_seq_one_letter_code
_entity_poly.pdbx_strand_id
1 'polypeptide(L)'
;MAPRPGKPSDFCLKGTGYSFQEVTCSDGPKLSKILQFLKNLFVEEEVIDYVLKLLASTLTPVNKLRSLVFFMGNGRNGKTALSNIFKYDLGEYAAIPNVSLFLGKFVSLEKLNPHMVELNNVHVIIVKNQILKM
;
A
#
# COMPACT_ATOMS: atom_id res chain seq x y z
N MET A 1 4.08 22.73 9.64
CA MET A 1 3.75 23.60 8.49
C MET A 1 2.63 22.95 7.68
N ALA A 2 1.41 23.48 7.78
CA ALA A 2 0.24 22.84 7.18
C ALA A 2 0.33 22.79 5.64
N PRO A 3 -0.08 21.70 4.98
CA PRO A 3 -0.02 21.60 3.53
C PRO A 3 -0.98 22.59 2.88
N ARG A 4 -0.58 23.10 1.70
CA ARG A 4 -1.41 24.02 0.92
C ARG A 4 -2.74 23.35 0.55
N PRO A 5 -3.87 24.08 0.58
CA PRO A 5 -5.12 23.55 0.07
C PRO A 5 -4.99 23.19 -1.42
N GLY A 6 -5.68 22.13 -1.82
CA GLY A 6 -5.76 21.72 -3.21
C GLY A 6 -6.51 22.75 -4.04
N LYS A 7 -6.05 22.98 -5.27
CA LYS A 7 -6.69 23.86 -6.26
C LYS A 7 -7.03 23.04 -7.50
N PRO A 8 -8.11 23.38 -8.23
CA PRO A 8 -8.42 22.72 -9.50
C PRO A 8 -7.27 22.73 -10.51
N SER A 9 -6.42 23.77 -10.48
CA SER A 9 -5.21 23.90 -11.29
C SER A 9 -4.12 22.87 -10.98
N ASP A 10 -4.25 22.11 -9.88
CA ASP A 10 -3.29 21.06 -9.53
C ASP A 10 -3.55 19.76 -10.33
N PHE A 11 -4.72 19.64 -10.96
CA PHE A 11 -5.13 18.47 -11.75
C PHE A 11 -4.94 17.13 -11.00
N CYS A 12 -5.06 17.13 -9.67
CA CYS A 12 -4.95 15.94 -8.83
C CYS A 12 -6.17 15.04 -9.05
N LEU A 13 -5.99 13.95 -9.79
CA LEU A 13 -7.02 12.94 -10.04
C LEU A 13 -7.20 11.94 -8.89
N LYS A 14 -6.24 11.90 -7.95
CA LYS A 14 -6.20 10.95 -6.84
C LYS A 14 -5.83 11.61 -5.53
N GLY A 15 -6.34 11.06 -4.42
CA GLY A 15 -6.03 11.49 -3.07
C GLY A 15 -6.02 10.35 -2.06
N THR A 16 -5.63 10.68 -0.83
CA THR A 16 -5.70 9.74 0.30
C THR A 16 -7.10 9.70 0.95
N GLY A 17 -7.94 10.70 0.68
CA GLY A 17 -9.29 10.80 1.24
C GLY A 17 -9.37 11.33 2.67
N TYR A 18 -8.25 11.77 3.25
CA TYR A 18 -8.19 12.36 4.58
C TYR A 18 -7.28 13.59 4.62
N SER A 19 -7.55 14.50 5.56
CA SER A 19 -6.71 15.68 5.78
C SER A 19 -5.40 15.29 6.44
N PHE A 20 -4.29 15.84 5.94
CA PHE A 20 -2.99 15.66 6.55
C PHE A 20 -2.98 16.15 8.00
N GLN A 21 -2.41 15.34 8.88
CA GLN A 21 -2.22 15.66 10.29
C GLN A 21 -0.73 15.65 10.58
N GLU A 22 -0.23 16.76 11.13
CA GLU A 22 1.16 16.81 11.59
C GLU A 22 1.32 15.92 12.81
N VAL A 23 2.39 15.12 12.80
CA VAL A 23 2.76 14.29 13.94
C VAL A 23 3.26 15.21 15.05
N THR A 24 2.63 15.13 16.22
CA THR A 24 2.96 15.93 17.39
C THR A 24 3.52 15.07 18.52
N CYS A 25 4.10 15.69 19.55
CA CYS A 25 4.58 14.97 20.73
C CYS A 25 3.48 14.14 21.42
N SER A 26 2.20 14.56 21.32
CA SER A 26 1.05 13.82 21.84
C SER A 26 0.74 12.51 21.10
N ASP A 27 1.29 12.30 19.90
CA ASP A 27 1.10 11.05 19.15
C ASP A 27 2.08 9.94 19.55
N GLY A 28 2.98 10.20 20.50
CA GLY A 28 3.92 9.22 21.05
C GLY A 28 3.29 7.86 21.38
N PRO A 29 2.15 7.79 22.09
CA PRO A 29 1.46 6.52 22.36
C PRO A 29 0.99 5.79 21.10
N LYS A 30 0.52 6.52 20.07
CA LYS A 30 0.08 5.92 18.79
C LYS A 30 1.28 5.37 18.02
N LEU A 31 2.37 6.13 17.96
CA LEU A 31 3.62 5.70 17.32
C LEU A 31 4.18 4.43 17.97
N SER A 32 4.22 4.39 19.30
CA SER A 32 4.64 3.20 20.05
C SER A 32 3.77 1.98 19.74
N LYS A 33 2.45 2.17 19.59
CA LYS A 33 1.52 1.08 19.22
C LYS A 33 1.78 0.55 17.80
N ILE A 34 2.09 1.42 16.85
CA ILE A 34 2.44 1.04 15.47
C ILE A 34 3.76 0.25 15.45
N LEU A 35 4.79 0.74 16.16
CA LEU A 35 6.07 0.04 16.27
C LEU A 35 5.91 -1.32 16.94
N GLN A 36 5.10 -1.41 18.00
CA GLN A 36 4.80 -2.68 18.65
C GLN A 36 4.06 -3.64 17.71
N PHE A 37 3.12 -3.14 16.90
CA PHE A 37 2.45 -3.95 15.87
C PHE A 37 3.46 -4.53 14.87
N LEU A 38 4.44 -3.74 14.40
CA LEU A 38 5.47 -4.22 13.49
C LEU A 38 6.40 -5.25 14.14
N LYS A 39 6.78 -5.06 15.41
CA LYS A 39 7.57 -6.04 16.19
C LYS A 39 6.84 -7.34 16.45
N ASN A 40 5.51 -7.29 16.56
CA ASN A 40 4.70 -8.51 16.66
C ASN A 40 4.58 -9.24 15.31
N LEU A 41 4.71 -8.52 14.20
CA LEU A 41 4.57 -9.04 12.85
C LEU A 41 5.89 -9.61 12.29
N PHE A 42 7.02 -9.00 12.64
CA PHE A 42 8.35 -9.38 12.19
C PHE A 42 9.26 -9.62 13.39
N VAL A 43 9.96 -10.75 13.40
CA VAL A 43 10.87 -11.14 14.50
C VAL A 43 12.16 -10.32 14.45
N GLU A 44 12.71 -10.13 13.26
CA GLU A 44 14.00 -9.47 13.06
C GLU A 44 13.82 -7.96 12.88
N GLU A 45 14.53 -7.16 13.68
CA GLU A 45 14.47 -5.69 13.62
C GLU A 45 14.93 -5.14 12.26
N GLU A 46 15.87 -5.80 11.59
CA GLU A 46 16.33 -5.42 10.24
C GLU A 46 15.20 -5.51 9.20
N VAL A 47 14.30 -6.50 9.36
CA VAL A 47 13.13 -6.65 8.49
C VAL A 47 12.13 -5.52 8.74
N ILE A 48 11.96 -5.10 9.99
CA ILE A 48 11.10 -3.96 10.35
C ILE A 48 11.62 -2.68 9.69
N ASP A 49 12.93 -2.41 9.81
CA ASP A 49 13.56 -1.24 9.18
C ASP A 49 13.41 -1.27 7.65
N TYR A 50 13.60 -2.44 7.02
CA TYR A 50 13.36 -2.60 5.59
C TYR A 50 11.90 -2.32 5.20
N VAL A 51 10.94 -2.84 5.96
CA VAL A 51 9.50 -2.60 5.70
C VAL A 51 9.14 -1.13 5.88
N LEU A 52 9.72 -0.44 6.86
CA LEU A 52 9.55 1.01 7.04
C LEU A 52 10.15 1.80 5.87
N LYS A 53 11.33 1.41 5.37
CA LYS A 53 11.93 2.01 4.17
C LYS A 53 11.09 1.76 2.92
N LEU A 54 10.53 0.55 2.78
CA LEU A 54 9.60 0.22 1.71
C LEU A 54 8.36 1.13 1.80
N LEU A 55 7.72 1.23 2.97
CA LEU A 55 6.59 2.13 3.23
C LEU A 55 6.91 3.57 2.85
N ALA A 56 8.03 4.11 3.34
CA ALA A 56 8.47 5.46 3.03
C ALA A 56 8.68 5.68 1.52
N SER A 57 9.18 4.67 0.81
CA SER A 57 9.37 4.76 -0.64
C SER A 57 8.06 4.95 -1.41
N THR A 58 6.95 4.42 -0.89
CA THR A 58 5.61 4.51 -1.52
C THR A 58 4.97 5.89 -1.41
N LEU A 59 5.51 6.78 -0.55
CA LEU A 59 5.06 8.18 -0.48
C LEU A 59 5.50 8.99 -1.70
N THR A 60 6.44 8.45 -2.49
CA THR A 60 6.85 9.03 -3.78
C THR A 60 6.26 8.18 -4.91
N PRO A 61 5.73 8.77 -6.00
CA PRO A 61 5.11 8.05 -7.12
C PRO A 61 6.08 7.18 -7.95
N VAL A 62 7.35 7.08 -7.56
CA VAL A 62 8.38 6.35 -8.30
C VAL A 62 8.79 5.13 -7.48
N ASN A 63 8.72 3.94 -8.08
CA ASN A 63 9.28 2.72 -7.49
C ASN A 63 10.82 2.74 -7.53
N LYS A 64 11.42 3.61 -6.70
CA LYS A 64 12.87 3.82 -6.63
C LYS A 64 13.61 2.54 -6.25
N LEU A 65 13.01 1.73 -5.38
CA LEU A 65 13.58 0.48 -4.90
C LEU A 65 13.40 -0.68 -5.89
N ARG A 66 12.62 -0.49 -6.97
CA ARG A 66 12.24 -1.53 -7.94
C ARG A 66 11.80 -2.83 -7.26
N SER A 67 11.08 -2.72 -6.14
CA SER A 67 10.82 -3.85 -5.26
C SER A 67 9.51 -4.56 -5.57
N LEU A 68 9.54 -5.88 -5.44
CA LEU A 68 8.39 -6.77 -5.38
C LEU A 68 8.53 -7.60 -4.10
N VAL A 69 7.62 -7.42 -3.14
CA VAL A 69 7.76 -8.00 -1.79
C VAL A 69 6.68 -9.03 -1.53
N PHE A 70 7.11 -10.23 -1.12
CA PHE A 70 6.23 -11.35 -0.79
C PHE A 70 6.21 -11.59 0.72
N PHE A 71 5.09 -11.30 1.37
CA PHE A 71 4.88 -11.63 2.78
C PHE A 71 4.41 -13.09 2.92
N MET A 72 5.35 -14.04 2.96
CA MET A 72 5.10 -15.49 3.06
C MET A 72 4.99 -15.97 4.51
N GLY A 73 4.28 -17.08 4.74
CA GLY A 73 4.00 -17.62 6.08
C GLY A 73 2.52 -17.98 6.34
N ASN A 74 2.31 -18.96 7.21
CA ASN A 74 1.01 -19.59 7.48
C ASN A 74 0.31 -18.95 8.69
N GLY A 75 -1.02 -18.82 8.63
CA GLY A 75 -1.86 -18.38 9.77
C GLY A 75 -2.31 -16.91 9.76
N ARG A 76 -2.99 -16.49 10.84
CA ARG A 76 -3.53 -15.13 11.06
C ARG A 76 -2.50 -14.20 11.72
N ASN A 77 -1.33 -14.03 11.09
CA ASN A 77 -0.20 -13.34 11.73
C ASN A 77 -0.18 -11.82 11.50
N GLY A 78 -1.27 -11.20 11.05
CA GLY A 78 -1.32 -9.74 10.86
C GLY A 78 -0.99 -9.23 9.45
N LYS A 79 -0.74 -10.10 8.47
CA LYS A 79 -0.49 -9.70 7.06
C LYS A 79 -1.65 -8.95 6.43
N THR A 80 -2.88 -9.42 6.66
CA THR A 80 -4.07 -8.74 6.18
C THR A 80 -4.22 -7.38 6.85
N ALA A 81 -3.92 -7.28 8.15
CA ALA A 81 -3.92 -6.01 8.86
C ALA A 81 -2.88 -5.04 8.28
N LEU A 82 -1.66 -5.51 8.02
CA LEU A 82 -0.62 -4.74 7.33
C LEU A 82 -1.14 -4.26 5.97
N SER A 83 -1.65 -5.15 5.11
CA SER A 83 -2.19 -4.77 3.80
C SER A 83 -3.33 -3.75 3.86
N ASN A 84 -4.14 -3.78 4.92
CA ASN A 84 -5.21 -2.83 5.13
C ASN A 84 -4.66 -1.47 5.57
N ILE A 85 -3.64 -1.44 6.45
CA ILE A 85 -2.93 -0.21 6.83
C ILE A 85 -2.41 0.50 5.56
N PHE A 86 -1.69 -0.21 4.69
CA PHE A 86 -1.23 0.32 3.41
C PHE A 86 -2.38 0.90 2.57
N LYS A 87 -3.51 0.20 2.50
CA LYS A 87 -4.68 0.65 1.71
C LYS A 87 -5.34 1.90 2.30
N TYR A 88 -5.43 2.00 3.63
CA TYR A 88 -6.01 3.16 4.30
C TYR A 88 -5.08 4.38 4.24
N ASP A 89 -3.78 4.19 4.44
CA ASP A 89 -2.80 5.28 4.44
C ASP A 89 -2.65 5.90 3.04
N LEU A 90 -2.63 5.08 1.98
CA LEU A 90 -2.42 5.57 0.62
C LEU A 90 -3.72 5.92 -0.11
N GLY A 91 -4.89 5.53 0.41
CA GLY A 91 -6.19 5.79 -0.24
C GLY A 91 -6.24 5.31 -1.70
N GLU A 92 -6.44 6.24 -2.64
CA GLU A 92 -6.55 5.96 -4.08
C GLU A 92 -5.19 5.63 -4.75
N TYR A 93 -4.09 5.84 -4.03
CA TYR A 93 -2.74 5.46 -4.48
C TYR A 93 -2.39 4.00 -4.20
N ALA A 94 -3.24 3.25 -3.48
CA ALA A 94 -3.10 1.80 -3.32
C ALA A 94 -4.22 1.05 -4.06
N ALA A 95 -3.87 0.11 -4.93
CA ALA A 95 -4.84 -0.75 -5.61
C ALA A 95 -4.77 -2.20 -5.11
N ILE A 96 -5.94 -2.85 -5.03
CA ILE A 96 -6.08 -4.29 -4.79
C ILE A 96 -6.79 -4.89 -6.00
N PRO A 97 -6.06 -5.09 -7.11
CA PRO A 97 -6.64 -5.68 -8.33
C PRO A 97 -7.13 -7.12 -8.09
N ASN A 98 -8.04 -7.57 -8.95
CA ASN A 98 -8.41 -8.98 -9.01
C ASN A 98 -7.17 -9.83 -9.36
N VAL A 99 -6.99 -10.95 -8.66
CA VAL A 99 -5.88 -11.91 -8.90
C VAL A 99 -5.88 -12.42 -10.35
N SER A 100 -7.05 -12.49 -10.99
CA SER A 100 -7.18 -12.85 -12.42
C SER A 100 -6.39 -11.92 -13.35
N LEU A 101 -6.08 -10.69 -12.95
CA LEU A 101 -5.21 -9.80 -13.74
C LEU A 101 -3.80 -10.34 -13.91
N PHE A 102 -3.29 -11.08 -12.92
CA PHE A 102 -1.94 -11.64 -12.95
C PHE A 102 -1.94 -13.11 -13.37
N LEU A 103 -2.98 -13.87 -13.02
CA LEU A 103 -3.05 -15.32 -13.24
C LEU A 103 -3.98 -15.74 -14.38
N GLY A 104 -4.78 -14.83 -14.92
CA GLY A 104 -5.73 -15.10 -15.99
C GLY A 104 -5.05 -15.33 -17.34
N LYS A 105 -5.75 -16.00 -18.26
CA LYS A 105 -5.35 -16.05 -19.67
C LYS A 105 -5.35 -14.62 -20.20
N PHE A 106 -4.24 -14.19 -20.81
CA PHE A 106 -4.13 -12.89 -21.44
C PHE A 106 -5.36 -12.62 -22.32
N VAL A 107 -6.12 -11.57 -22.00
CA VAL A 107 -7.04 -10.99 -22.97
C VAL A 107 -6.17 -10.63 -24.18
N SER A 108 -6.56 -11.06 -25.38
CA SER A 108 -5.86 -10.71 -26.62
C SER A 108 -5.40 -9.25 -26.57
N LEU A 109 -4.12 -8.97 -26.83
CA LEU A 109 -3.50 -7.63 -26.73
C LEU A 109 -4.30 -6.53 -27.45
N GLU A 110 -5.13 -6.91 -28.42
CA GLU A 110 -5.98 -6.06 -29.23
C GLU A 110 -7.24 -5.54 -28.52
N LYS A 111 -7.59 -6.05 -27.33
CA LYS A 111 -8.81 -5.66 -26.60
C LYS A 111 -8.46 -4.88 -25.32
N LEU A 112 -9.21 -3.82 -25.07
CA LEU A 112 -9.12 -3.03 -23.85
C LEU A 112 -9.37 -3.90 -22.62
N ASN A 113 -8.45 -3.88 -21.65
CA ASN A 113 -8.64 -4.51 -20.35
C ASN A 113 -9.09 -3.46 -19.32
N PRO A 114 -10.38 -3.38 -18.97
CA PRO A 114 -10.90 -2.37 -18.03
C PRO A 114 -10.29 -2.50 -16.63
N HIS A 115 -9.83 -3.68 -16.24
CA HIS A 115 -9.19 -3.89 -14.94
C HIS A 115 -7.82 -3.19 -14.81
N MET A 116 -7.19 -2.78 -15.93
CA MET A 116 -5.95 -1.99 -15.90
C MET A 116 -6.18 -0.54 -15.48
N VAL A 117 -7.41 -0.02 -15.58
CA VAL A 117 -7.74 1.36 -15.21
C VAL A 117 -7.44 1.61 -13.74
N GLU A 118 -7.73 0.63 -12.88
CA GLU A 118 -7.49 0.70 -11.44
C GLU A 118 -5.99 0.82 -11.07
N LEU A 119 -5.11 0.39 -11.97
CA LEU A 119 -3.65 0.43 -11.77
C LEU A 119 -3.02 1.73 -12.26
N ASN A 120 -3.78 2.60 -12.93
CA ASN A 120 -3.24 3.86 -13.43
C ASN A 120 -2.82 4.76 -12.27
N ASN A 121 -1.58 5.27 -12.26
CA ASN A 121 -1.05 6.18 -11.24
C ASN A 121 -1.29 5.70 -9.79
N VAL A 122 -1.07 4.41 -9.51
CA VAL A 122 -1.01 3.88 -8.13
C VAL A 122 0.45 3.78 -7.68
N HIS A 123 0.70 4.03 -6.41
CA HIS A 123 2.03 3.89 -5.80
C HIS A 123 2.29 2.45 -5.35
N VAL A 124 1.22 1.75 -4.92
CA VAL A 124 1.31 0.37 -4.41
C VAL A 124 0.21 -0.49 -5.03
N ILE A 125 0.60 -1.69 -5.44
CA ILE A 125 -0.33 -2.74 -5.83
C ILE A 125 -0.23 -3.84 -4.78
N ILE A 126 -1.35 -4.17 -4.15
CA ILE A 126 -1.45 -5.19 -3.12
C ILE A 126 -2.20 -6.38 -3.71
N VAL A 127 -1.50 -7.48 -3.89
CA VAL A 127 -2.11 -8.73 -4.36
C VAL A 127 -2.44 -9.60 -3.15
N LYS A 128 -3.73 -9.84 -2.92
CA LYS A 128 -4.19 -10.75 -1.86
C LYS A 128 -4.44 -12.11 -2.49
N ASN A 129 -3.75 -13.14 -2.01
CA ASN A 129 -4.06 -14.50 -2.43
C ASN A 129 -5.39 -14.90 -1.76
N GLN A 130 -6.49 -14.90 -2.51
CA GLN A 130 -7.59 -15.79 -2.15
C GLN A 130 -7.09 -17.17 -2.49
N ILE A 131 -7.00 -18.04 -1.48
CA ILE A 131 -6.88 -19.48 -1.71
C ILE A 131 -7.93 -19.81 -2.76
N LEU A 132 -7.47 -20.20 -3.95
CA LEU A 132 -8.29 -20.95 -4.89
C LEU A 132 -8.83 -22.11 -4.05
N LYS A 133 -10.10 -22.03 -3.68
CA LYS A 133 -10.83 -23.23 -3.30
C LYS A 133 -10.83 -24.09 -4.56
N MET A 134 -9.80 -24.92 -4.69
CA MET A 134 -9.84 -26.08 -5.58
C MET A 134 -10.96 -26.99 -5.11
#